data_AF-A0A673ZCI5-F1
#
_entry.id   AF-A0A673ZCI5-F1
#
_cell.length_a   1.000
_cell.length_b   1.000
_cell.length_c   1.000
_cell.angle_alpha   90.00
_cell.angle_beta   90.00
_cell.angle_gamma   90.00
#
_symmetry.space_group_name_H-M   'P 1'
#
loop_
_entity.id
_entity.type
_entity.pdbx_description
1 polymer ?
#
loop_
_entity_poly.entity_id
_entity_poly.type
_entity_poly.pdbx_seq_one_letter_code
_entity_poly.pdbx_strand_id
1 'polypeptide(L)'
;MAANQALRQLVPPSLSAKVEGSFAYLTVRDRLPTILTRVIDTIHRNKNKFFEEFGEEGVQAEKRTIGFLSKLRNELLTDKPILVLCDGLEDTDSWNQYLQRQQRLLGERDPVSWFKSSWLYIECYMYRRIQEAIWLNPPISDFDVFNESKTQSFFESQQAVISLCTYLQGFNRNMDDLSETQLMEQFHKLLQVSLWGNRCDLSISAGMENSQKASPIDSLSDLKSFILVDDSNMVWSALTSAQRPGEDGKTTPGRVDIVLDNAGFELVTDLVLANFLVSAGLAREVRFHGKSIPWFVSDVTAHDFQWTIRQTLAANHKWMSKSGVQWQSYVREGVWSYHDHPFWTMPHEYCDMAGDAPDLYATLQGADLILFKGDLNYRKLTGDREWDHMVPFDRALRGFGPAPLCSLRTLKANIQVGLQPGQGENLNTQDPSWMTSGKYAVVQFSSPHREQ
;
A
#
# COMPACT_ATOMS: atom_id res chain seq x y z
N MET A 1 -2.87 -27.77 24.89
CA MET A 1 -1.62 -27.01 25.13
C MET A 1 -0.45 -27.46 24.25
N ALA A 2 -0.23 -28.76 24.02
CA ALA A 2 0.84 -29.24 23.11
C ALA A 2 0.64 -28.87 21.61
N ALA A 3 -0.61 -28.86 21.11
CA ALA A 3 -0.91 -28.45 19.73
C ALA A 3 -0.56 -26.98 19.42
N ASN A 4 -0.70 -26.10 20.42
CA ASN A 4 -0.35 -24.67 20.31
C ASN A 4 1.16 -24.42 20.39
N GLN A 5 1.94 -25.39 20.89
CA GLN A 5 3.42 -25.33 20.88
C GLN A 5 3.99 -25.89 19.58
N ALA A 6 3.35 -26.89 18.96
CA ALA A 6 3.76 -27.43 17.66
C ALA A 6 3.55 -26.43 16.51
N LEU A 7 2.46 -25.65 16.53
CA LEU A 7 2.21 -24.57 15.55
C LEU A 7 3.21 -23.39 15.66
N ARG A 8 3.78 -23.15 16.86
CA ARG A 8 4.82 -22.13 17.06
C ARG A 8 6.16 -22.51 16.43
N GLN A 9 6.38 -23.77 16.03
CA GLN A 9 7.56 -24.20 15.28
C GLN A 9 7.45 -23.99 13.76
N LEU A 10 6.34 -23.44 13.24
CA LEU A 10 6.08 -23.29 11.80
C LEU A 10 6.13 -21.85 11.25
N VAL A 11 6.25 -20.84 12.10
CA VAL A 11 6.31 -19.42 11.66
C VAL A 11 7.75 -18.91 11.82
N PRO A 12 8.43 -18.50 10.73
CA PRO A 12 9.78 -17.96 10.79
C PRO A 12 9.87 -16.66 11.60
N PRO A 13 11.08 -16.28 12.06
CA PRO A 13 11.30 -14.98 12.69
C PRO A 13 10.93 -13.83 11.75
N SER A 14 10.59 -12.68 12.33
CA SER A 14 10.41 -11.45 11.56
C SER A 14 11.73 -10.97 11.00
N LEU A 15 11.68 -10.41 9.79
CA LEU A 15 12.76 -9.59 9.27
C LEU A 15 13.06 -8.48 10.28
N SER A 16 14.34 -8.21 10.50
CA SER A 16 14.78 -7.20 11.46
C SER A 16 16.13 -6.61 11.05
N ALA A 17 16.41 -5.42 11.55
CA ALA A 17 17.72 -4.79 11.40
C ALA A 17 18.79 -5.40 12.33
N LYS A 18 18.58 -6.57 12.93
CA LYS A 18 19.62 -7.31 13.66
C LYS A 18 20.65 -7.91 12.74
N VAL A 19 20.23 -8.26 11.52
CA VAL A 19 21.07 -8.94 10.54
C VAL A 19 21.80 -7.88 9.73
N GLU A 20 23.05 -7.61 10.08
CA GLU A 20 23.89 -6.67 9.34
C GLU A 20 23.97 -7.06 7.85
N GLY A 21 23.87 -6.07 6.97
CA GLY A 21 23.87 -6.27 5.52
C GLY A 21 22.52 -6.69 4.91
N SER A 22 21.51 -7.04 5.72
CA SER A 22 20.14 -7.22 5.23
C SER A 22 19.54 -5.91 4.72
N PHE A 23 18.53 -5.98 3.86
CA PHE A 23 17.83 -4.77 3.41
C PHE A 23 17.06 -4.07 4.54
N ALA A 24 16.57 -4.83 5.53
CA ALA A 24 16.00 -4.26 6.74
C ALA A 24 17.03 -3.42 7.50
N TYR A 25 18.25 -3.94 7.70
CA TYR A 25 19.34 -3.19 8.32
C TYR A 25 19.71 -1.92 7.55
N LEU A 26 19.88 -2.03 6.23
CA LEU A 26 20.17 -0.86 5.37
C LEU A 26 19.04 0.17 5.42
N THR A 27 17.79 -0.28 5.47
CA THR A 27 16.62 0.59 5.55
C THR A 27 16.59 1.34 6.87
N VAL A 28 16.74 0.64 8.00
CA VAL A 28 16.77 1.27 9.33
C VAL A 28 17.97 2.19 9.50
N ARG A 29 19.16 1.77 9.08
CA ARG A 29 20.40 2.53 9.24
C ARG A 29 20.44 3.79 8.37
N ASP A 30 20.03 3.69 7.11
CA ASP A 30 20.28 4.76 6.12
C ASP A 30 19.00 5.44 5.63
N ARG A 31 17.96 4.67 5.30
CA ARG A 31 16.76 5.20 4.64
C ARG A 31 15.84 5.91 5.62
N LEU A 32 15.55 5.32 6.78
CA LEU A 32 14.68 5.97 7.78
C LEU A 32 15.23 7.32 8.28
N PRO A 33 16.53 7.47 8.59
CA PRO A 33 17.11 8.78 8.93
C PRO A 33 17.06 9.78 7.78
N THR A 34 17.21 9.31 6.54
CA THR A 34 17.09 10.15 5.34
C THR A 34 15.67 10.69 5.20
N ILE A 35 14.66 9.84 5.38
CA ILE A 35 13.24 10.23 5.35
C ILE A 35 12.96 11.25 6.45
N LEU A 36 13.37 11.02 7.69
CA LEU A 36 13.19 11.98 8.80
C LEU A 36 13.87 13.32 8.50
N THR A 37 15.04 13.31 7.88
CA THR A 37 15.74 14.55 7.51
C THR A 37 14.97 15.33 6.45
N ARG A 38 14.32 14.65 5.49
CA ARG A 38 13.46 15.31 4.51
C ARG A 38 12.16 15.82 5.10
N VAL A 39 11.57 15.11 6.06
CA VAL A 39 10.40 15.60 6.80
C VAL A 39 10.75 16.90 7.54
N ILE A 40 11.90 16.93 8.22
CA ILE A 40 12.42 18.15 8.88
C ILE A 40 12.61 19.27 7.87
N ASP A 41 13.22 18.99 6.71
CA ASP A 41 13.41 19.97 5.64
C ASP A 41 12.08 20.51 5.10
N THR A 42 11.10 19.65 4.83
CA THR A 42 9.77 20.06 4.37
C THR A 42 9.08 20.98 5.37
N ILE A 43 9.11 20.64 6.66
CA ILE A 43 8.56 21.50 7.71
C ILE A 43 9.27 22.86 7.72
N HIS A 44 10.60 22.86 7.62
CA HIS A 44 11.39 24.09 7.59
C HIS A 44 11.09 24.98 6.38
N ARG A 45 11.02 24.39 5.17
CA ARG A 45 10.69 25.11 3.92
C ARG A 45 9.29 25.72 3.95
N ASN A 46 8.36 25.15 4.73
CA ASN A 46 6.99 25.67 4.89
C ASN A 46 6.84 26.69 6.03
N LYS A 47 7.93 27.10 6.70
CA LYS A 47 7.91 28.13 7.76
C LYS A 47 7.16 29.42 7.36
N ASN A 48 7.40 29.92 6.15
CA ASN A 48 6.74 31.15 5.69
C ASN A 48 5.23 30.94 5.55
N LYS A 49 4.77 29.78 5.07
CA LYS A 49 3.33 29.46 5.00
C LYS A 49 2.71 29.36 6.39
N PHE A 50 3.42 28.73 7.34
CA PHE A 50 2.95 28.69 8.73
C PHE A 50 2.86 30.08 9.37
N PHE A 51 3.76 30.99 9.02
CA PHE A 51 3.69 32.38 9.46
C PHE A 51 2.53 33.14 8.80
N GLU A 52 2.31 32.95 7.50
CA GLU A 52 1.21 33.57 6.77
C GLU A 52 -0.16 33.12 7.29
N GLU A 53 -0.30 31.83 7.62
CA GLU A 53 -1.57 31.24 8.05
C GLU A 53 -1.82 31.40 9.57
N PHE A 54 -0.78 31.26 10.39
CA PHE A 54 -0.91 31.19 11.86
C PHE A 54 -0.03 32.19 12.63
N GLY A 55 0.67 33.10 11.95
CA GLY A 55 1.55 34.07 12.57
C GLY A 55 2.75 33.44 13.31
N GLU A 56 3.19 34.11 14.38
CA GLU A 56 4.32 33.64 15.20
C GLU A 56 4.07 32.28 15.85
N GLU A 57 2.81 31.95 16.17
CA GLU A 57 2.47 30.65 16.77
C GLU A 57 2.78 29.49 15.82
N GLY A 58 2.51 29.65 14.52
CA GLY A 58 2.88 28.68 13.49
C GLY A 58 4.40 28.45 13.40
N VAL A 59 5.19 29.53 13.49
CA VAL A 59 6.66 29.44 13.49
C VAL A 59 7.19 28.76 14.77
N GLN A 60 6.58 29.00 15.93
CA GLN A 60 6.96 28.29 17.15
C GLN A 60 6.58 26.80 17.10
N ALA A 61 5.43 26.47 16.52
CA ALA A 61 5.01 25.09 16.30
C ALA A 61 5.95 24.33 15.36
N GLU A 62 6.39 24.97 14.26
CA GLU A 62 7.42 24.46 13.36
C GLU A 62 8.71 24.11 14.13
N LYS A 63 9.26 25.05 14.90
CA LYS A 63 10.49 24.83 15.68
C LYS A 63 10.37 23.67 16.67
N ARG A 64 9.25 23.59 17.41
CA ARG A 64 9.02 22.50 18.37
C ARG A 64 8.92 21.15 17.67
N THR A 65 8.24 21.10 16.53
CA THR A 65 8.12 19.90 15.70
C THR A 65 9.47 19.43 15.17
N ILE A 66 10.29 20.35 14.64
CA ILE A 66 11.66 20.05 14.22
C ILE A 66 12.51 19.52 15.38
N GLY A 67 12.38 20.11 16.57
CA GLY A 67 13.05 19.64 17.78
C GLY A 67 12.66 18.20 18.14
N PHE A 68 11.36 17.88 18.09
CA PHE A 68 10.85 16.53 18.31
C PHE A 68 11.39 15.54 17.29
N LEU A 69 11.31 15.86 15.99
CA LEU A 69 11.77 14.97 14.92
C LEU A 69 13.28 14.77 14.93
N SER A 70 14.05 15.80 15.30
CA SER A 70 15.49 15.70 15.49
C SER A 70 15.84 14.75 16.64
N LYS A 71 15.06 14.80 17.74
CA LYS A 71 15.17 13.84 18.85
C LYS A 71 14.84 12.43 18.38
N LEU A 72 13.73 12.23 17.66
CA LEU A 72 13.34 10.94 17.08
C LEU A 72 14.43 10.36 16.17
N ARG A 73 15.02 11.18 15.30
CA ARG A 73 16.13 10.75 14.43
C ARG A 73 17.34 10.29 15.24
N ASN A 74 17.68 11.00 16.33
CA ASN A 74 18.75 10.58 17.22
C ASN A 74 18.41 9.29 17.99
N GLU A 75 17.16 9.14 18.46
CA GLU A 75 16.66 7.91 19.08
C GLU A 75 16.88 6.71 18.16
N LEU A 76 16.53 6.86 16.88
CA LEU A 76 16.72 5.86 15.84
C LEU A 76 18.20 5.55 15.60
N LEU A 77 19.02 6.56 15.32
CA LEU A 77 20.45 6.38 15.00
C LEU A 77 21.28 5.78 16.14
N THR A 78 20.83 5.95 17.39
CA THR A 78 21.53 5.47 18.58
C THR A 78 20.86 4.26 19.23
N ASP A 79 19.98 3.57 18.49
CA ASP A 79 19.23 2.38 18.91
C ASP A 79 18.60 2.52 20.31
N LYS A 80 17.99 3.68 20.59
CA LYS A 80 17.29 3.90 21.87
C LYS A 80 16.08 2.96 21.98
N PRO A 81 15.69 2.60 23.22
CA PRO A 81 14.43 1.92 23.46
C PRO A 81 13.24 2.68 22.84
N ILE A 82 12.30 1.92 22.27
CA ILE A 82 11.03 2.45 21.78
C ILE A 82 10.22 2.99 22.95
N LEU A 83 9.65 4.18 22.78
CA LEU A 83 8.87 4.89 23.79
C LEU A 83 7.37 4.72 23.54
N VAL A 84 6.59 4.79 24.62
CA VAL A 84 5.13 4.90 24.53
C VAL A 84 4.72 6.20 23.82
N LEU A 85 3.60 6.14 23.11
CA LEU A 85 2.95 7.31 22.53
C LEU A 85 2.14 8.03 23.60
N CYS A 86 2.08 9.36 23.51
CA CYS A 86 1.53 10.25 24.54
C CYS A 86 0.63 11.37 23.99
N ASP A 87 0.22 11.31 22.72
CA ASP A 87 -0.60 12.37 22.09
C ASP A 87 -2.10 12.30 22.39
N GLY A 88 -2.58 11.18 22.92
CA GLY A 88 -3.99 11.01 23.28
C GLY A 88 -4.93 10.88 22.08
N LEU A 89 -4.39 10.57 20.89
CA LEU A 89 -5.19 10.18 19.73
C LEU A 89 -5.86 8.82 19.96
N GLU A 90 -6.94 8.55 19.21
CA GLU A 90 -7.76 7.33 19.35
C GLU A 90 -6.95 6.03 19.30
N ASP A 91 -5.88 5.97 18.50
CA ASP A 91 -5.06 4.78 18.32
C ASP A 91 -3.93 4.63 19.37
N THR A 92 -3.72 5.62 20.24
CA THR A 92 -2.59 5.69 21.19
C THR A 92 -2.50 4.45 22.08
N ASP A 93 -3.62 4.08 22.70
CA ASP A 93 -3.67 2.94 23.62
C ASP A 93 -3.41 1.63 22.90
N SER A 94 -3.96 1.46 21.70
CA SER A 94 -3.74 0.27 20.86
C SER A 94 -2.27 0.13 20.45
N TRP A 95 -1.60 1.24 20.12
CA TRP A 95 -0.16 1.24 19.84
C TRP A 95 0.68 0.87 21.06
N ASN A 96 0.34 1.42 22.22
CA ASN A 96 1.03 1.13 23.48
C ASN A 96 0.82 -0.33 23.91
N GLN A 97 -0.37 -0.91 23.70
CA GLN A 97 -0.63 -2.34 23.88
C GLN A 97 0.20 -3.19 22.91
N TYR A 98 0.36 -2.77 21.66
CA TYR A 98 1.21 -3.48 20.70
C TYR A 98 2.69 -3.42 21.08
N LEU A 99 3.19 -2.30 21.62
CA LEU A 99 4.54 -2.22 22.19
C LEU A 99 4.73 -3.27 23.31
N GLN A 100 3.75 -3.43 24.20
CA GLN A 100 3.79 -4.48 25.23
C GLN A 100 3.75 -5.89 24.62
N ARG A 101 3.02 -6.10 23.52
CA ARG A 101 3.05 -7.36 22.74
C ARG A 101 4.45 -7.62 22.18
N GLN A 102 5.11 -6.62 21.58
CA GLN A 102 6.48 -6.73 21.07
C GLN A 102 7.49 -7.03 22.20
N GLN A 103 7.36 -6.36 23.35
CA GLN A 103 8.21 -6.61 24.51
C GLN A 103 8.07 -8.05 25.02
N ARG A 104 6.85 -8.59 25.07
CA ARG A 104 6.61 -9.99 25.43
C ARG A 104 7.22 -10.98 24.43
N LEU A 105 7.26 -10.65 23.14
CA LEU A 105 7.86 -11.49 22.10
C LEU A 105 9.40 -11.48 22.16
N LEU A 106 10.01 -10.34 22.46
CA LEU A 106 11.47 -10.21 22.60
C LEU A 106 12.00 -10.80 23.92
N GLY A 107 11.16 -10.83 24.96
CA GLY A 107 11.48 -11.26 26.32
C GLY A 107 11.86 -10.09 27.23
N GLU A 108 12.03 -10.35 28.53
CA GLU A 108 12.24 -9.29 29.55
C GLU A 108 13.68 -8.76 29.62
N ARG A 109 14.63 -9.36 28.89
CA ARG A 109 16.06 -9.03 29.02
C ARG A 109 16.50 -7.84 28.17
N ASP A 110 15.88 -7.65 27.01
CA ASP A 110 16.21 -6.57 26.08
C ASP A 110 14.98 -5.70 25.86
N PRO A 111 15.11 -4.36 25.89
CA PRO A 111 14.02 -3.49 25.49
C PRO A 111 13.77 -3.60 23.98
N VAL A 112 12.52 -3.40 23.57
CA VAL A 112 12.17 -3.16 22.17
C VAL A 112 12.94 -1.93 21.68
N SER A 113 13.76 -2.08 20.64
CA SER A 113 14.60 -1.01 20.06
C SER A 113 14.57 -1.05 18.52
N TRP A 114 15.13 -0.01 17.88
CA TRP A 114 15.09 0.20 16.43
C TRP A 114 15.74 -0.92 15.62
N PHE A 115 16.91 -1.41 16.07
CA PHE A 115 17.66 -2.45 15.36
C PHE A 115 17.25 -3.86 15.78
N LYS A 116 16.68 -4.02 16.98
CA LYS A 116 16.36 -5.34 17.56
C LYS A 116 14.90 -5.79 17.40
N SER A 117 14.02 -4.96 16.85
CA SER A 117 12.60 -5.31 16.75
C SER A 117 12.24 -5.73 15.33
N SER A 118 11.01 -6.22 15.15
CA SER A 118 10.46 -6.48 13.81
C SER A 118 10.60 -5.23 12.93
N TRP A 119 11.09 -5.40 11.70
CA TRP A 119 11.28 -4.33 10.73
C TRP A 119 9.95 -3.65 10.41
N LEU A 120 8.89 -4.42 10.18
CA LEU A 120 7.52 -3.90 10.02
C LEU A 120 7.12 -2.98 11.19
N TYR A 121 7.34 -3.43 12.44
CA TYR A 121 6.93 -2.65 13.61
C TYR A 121 7.65 -1.30 13.70
N ILE A 122 8.98 -1.28 13.57
CA ILE A 122 9.76 -0.05 13.76
C ILE A 122 9.55 0.95 12.62
N GLU A 123 9.30 0.48 11.40
CA GLU A 123 8.96 1.38 10.30
C GLU A 123 7.60 2.04 10.52
N CYS A 124 6.58 1.24 10.85
CA CYS A 124 5.26 1.76 11.20
C CYS A 124 5.35 2.74 12.39
N TYR A 125 6.12 2.41 13.42
CA TYR A 125 6.30 3.26 14.61
C TYR A 125 6.93 4.61 14.25
N MET A 126 7.92 4.65 13.35
CA MET A 126 8.52 5.90 12.89
C MET A 126 7.47 6.85 12.30
N TYR A 127 6.62 6.37 11.39
CA TYR A 127 5.57 7.21 10.78
C TYR A 127 4.53 7.66 11.82
N ARG A 128 4.17 6.79 12.77
CA ARG A 128 3.27 7.18 13.86
C ARG A 128 3.89 8.23 14.80
N ARG A 129 5.21 8.18 15.04
CA ARG A 129 5.95 9.21 15.80
C ARG A 129 6.10 10.52 15.03
N ILE A 130 6.15 10.48 13.69
CA ILE A 130 6.07 11.70 12.86
C ILE A 130 4.69 12.35 13.04
N GLN A 131 3.61 11.57 12.99
CA GLN A 131 2.26 12.07 13.23
C GLN A 131 2.10 12.65 14.65
N GLU A 132 2.64 11.96 15.66
CA GLU A 132 2.66 12.44 17.06
C GLU A 132 3.36 13.80 17.17
N ALA A 133 4.51 13.96 16.48
CA ALA A 133 5.27 15.20 16.49
C ALA A 133 4.46 16.38 15.94
N ILE A 134 3.70 16.17 14.86
CA ILE A 134 2.85 17.19 14.24
C ILE A 134 1.64 17.49 15.13
N TRP A 135 0.97 16.45 15.63
CA TRP A 135 -0.22 16.58 16.46
C TRP A 135 0.03 17.37 17.76
N LEU A 136 1.12 17.05 18.48
CA LEU A 136 1.50 17.69 19.74
C LEU A 136 1.89 19.17 19.59
N ASN A 137 1.99 19.69 18.36
CA ASN A 137 2.43 21.05 18.08
C ASN A 137 1.38 21.82 17.26
N PRO A 138 0.21 22.15 17.84
CA PRO A 138 -0.72 23.07 17.20
C PRO A 138 -0.06 24.45 16.97
N PRO A 139 -0.48 25.20 15.94
CA PRO A 139 -1.67 24.98 15.11
C PRO A 139 -1.46 24.16 13.82
N ILE A 140 -0.33 23.47 13.67
CA ILE A 140 -0.01 22.73 12.42
C ILE A 140 -0.42 21.24 12.46
N SER A 141 -1.34 20.86 13.34
CA SER A 141 -1.69 19.46 13.63
C SER A 141 -2.24 18.67 12.44
N ASP A 142 -2.78 19.36 11.43
CA ASP A 142 -3.34 18.77 10.21
C ASP A 142 -2.36 18.79 9.01
N PHE A 143 -1.10 19.18 9.23
CA PHE A 143 -0.11 19.31 8.16
C PHE A 143 0.40 17.94 7.68
N ASP A 144 0.07 17.59 6.44
CA ASP A 144 0.66 16.44 5.77
C ASP A 144 2.06 16.77 5.23
N VAL A 145 3.07 16.30 5.95
CA VAL A 145 4.49 16.48 5.63
C VAL A 145 4.94 15.83 4.31
N PHE A 146 4.11 14.99 3.70
CA PHE A 146 4.41 14.30 2.44
C PHE A 146 3.58 14.79 1.25
N ASN A 147 2.57 15.64 1.45
CA ASN A 147 1.67 16.12 0.41
C ASN A 147 2.38 16.78 -0.78
N GLU A 148 3.44 17.56 -0.54
CA GLU A 148 4.24 18.16 -1.62
C GLU A 148 4.81 17.08 -2.56
N SER A 149 5.37 16.01 -2.00
CA SER A 149 5.96 14.92 -2.80
C SER A 149 4.89 14.12 -3.58
N LYS A 150 3.73 13.87 -2.96
CA LYS A 150 2.61 13.15 -3.58
C LYS A 150 2.01 13.91 -4.76
N THR A 151 1.79 15.21 -4.57
CA THR A 151 1.21 16.09 -5.60
C THR A 151 2.21 16.34 -6.75
N GLN A 152 3.49 16.51 -6.44
CA GLN A 152 4.55 16.62 -7.45
C GLN A 152 4.62 15.36 -8.33
N SER A 153 4.58 14.16 -7.73
CA SER A 153 4.58 12.88 -8.48
C SER A 153 3.41 12.77 -9.48
N PHE A 154 2.21 13.27 -9.11
CA PHE A 154 1.07 13.36 -10.02
C PHE A 154 1.32 14.31 -11.20
N PHE A 155 1.88 15.50 -10.95
CA PHE A 155 2.14 16.49 -12.00
C PHE A 155 3.28 16.09 -12.94
N GLU A 156 4.28 15.36 -12.45
CA GLU A 156 5.35 14.86 -13.31
C GLU A 156 4.90 13.70 -14.21
N SER A 157 3.86 12.97 -13.79
CA SER A 157 3.34 11.81 -14.52
C SER A 157 2.19 12.17 -15.48
N GLN A 158 1.96 13.46 -15.75
CA GLN A 158 0.81 13.93 -16.55
C GLN A 158 0.71 13.25 -17.92
N GLN A 159 1.83 13.05 -18.63
CA GLN A 159 1.81 12.43 -19.94
C GLN A 159 1.36 10.95 -19.88
N ALA A 160 1.77 10.22 -18.85
CA ALA A 160 1.32 8.85 -18.63
C ALA A 160 -0.15 8.79 -18.22
N VAL A 161 -0.60 9.72 -17.37
CA VAL A 161 -2.02 9.87 -16.99
C VAL A 161 -2.89 10.19 -18.22
N ILE A 162 -2.44 11.10 -19.10
CA ILE A 162 -3.09 11.40 -20.37
C ILE A 162 -3.23 10.14 -21.23
N SER A 163 -2.16 9.36 -21.37
CA SER A 163 -2.16 8.12 -22.15
C SER A 163 -3.20 7.13 -21.61
N LEU A 164 -3.22 6.88 -20.30
CA LEU A 164 -4.17 5.95 -19.69
C LEU A 164 -5.62 6.40 -19.80
N CYS A 165 -5.90 7.67 -19.52
CA CYS A 165 -7.24 8.22 -19.68
C CYS A 165 -7.70 8.16 -21.15
N THR A 166 -6.79 8.37 -22.10
CA THR A 166 -7.09 8.24 -23.54
C THR A 166 -7.39 6.79 -23.92
N TYR A 167 -6.58 5.84 -23.42
CA TYR A 167 -6.76 4.41 -23.63
C TYR A 167 -8.12 3.93 -23.10
N LEU A 168 -8.45 4.28 -21.86
CA LEU A 168 -9.72 3.94 -21.21
C LEU A 168 -10.93 4.46 -22.00
N GLN A 169 -10.85 5.67 -22.53
CA GLN A 169 -11.92 6.25 -23.35
C GLN A 169 -12.03 5.59 -24.74
N GLY A 170 -10.92 5.10 -25.29
CA GLY A 170 -10.92 4.27 -26.49
C GLY A 170 -11.63 2.93 -26.26
N PHE A 171 -11.36 2.28 -25.12
CA PHE A 171 -12.06 1.06 -24.69
C PHE A 171 -13.57 1.29 -24.55
N ASN A 172 -13.99 2.30 -23.79
CA ASN A 172 -15.40 2.57 -23.51
C ASN A 172 -16.26 2.82 -24.77
N ARG A 173 -15.63 3.20 -25.91
CA ARG A 173 -16.33 3.42 -27.18
C ARG A 173 -16.62 2.14 -27.95
N ASN A 174 -15.82 1.10 -27.74
CA ASN A 174 -15.87 -0.15 -28.51
C ASN A 174 -16.32 -1.33 -27.65
N MET A 175 -16.79 -1.06 -26.43
CA MET A 175 -17.04 -2.07 -25.40
C MET A 175 -18.12 -3.08 -25.82
N ASP A 176 -19.20 -2.61 -26.45
CA ASP A 176 -20.34 -3.45 -26.86
C ASP A 176 -19.96 -4.49 -27.94
N ASP A 177 -18.84 -4.29 -28.64
CA ASP A 177 -18.35 -5.17 -29.71
C ASP A 177 -17.30 -6.19 -29.23
N LEU A 178 -16.93 -6.19 -27.94
CA LEU A 178 -15.88 -7.06 -27.42
C LEU A 178 -16.40 -8.45 -27.07
N SER A 179 -15.71 -9.47 -27.57
CA SER A 179 -15.84 -10.84 -27.06
C SER A 179 -15.28 -10.97 -25.63
N GLU A 180 -15.70 -12.00 -24.92
CA GLU A 180 -15.19 -12.32 -23.57
C GLU A 180 -13.66 -12.42 -23.54
N THR A 181 -13.05 -13.08 -24.54
CA THR A 181 -11.60 -13.19 -24.67
C THR A 181 -10.92 -11.83 -24.79
N GLN A 182 -11.47 -10.93 -25.60
CA GLN A 182 -10.92 -9.58 -25.74
C GLN A 182 -11.09 -8.79 -24.44
N LEU A 183 -12.20 -8.96 -23.72
CA LEU A 183 -12.41 -8.31 -22.43
C LEU A 183 -11.40 -8.79 -21.38
N MET A 184 -11.12 -10.10 -21.34
CA MET A 184 -10.08 -10.69 -20.49
C MET A 184 -8.69 -10.12 -20.83
N GLU A 185 -8.35 -9.96 -22.11
CA GLU A 185 -7.08 -9.33 -22.53
C GLU A 185 -6.97 -7.87 -22.07
N GLN A 186 -8.06 -7.11 -22.12
CA GLN A 186 -8.10 -5.74 -21.60
C GLN A 186 -7.92 -5.71 -20.08
N PHE A 187 -8.58 -6.63 -19.37
CA PHE A 187 -8.41 -6.80 -17.94
C PHE A 187 -6.95 -7.08 -17.58
N HIS A 188 -6.30 -8.06 -18.22
CA HIS A 188 -4.90 -8.38 -17.97
C HIS A 188 -3.96 -7.20 -18.19
N LYS A 189 -4.18 -6.41 -19.25
CA LYS A 189 -3.40 -5.19 -19.50
C LYS A 189 -3.55 -4.19 -18.37
N LEU A 190 -4.78 -3.88 -17.96
CA LEU A 190 -5.02 -2.89 -16.91
C LEU A 190 -4.60 -3.37 -15.52
N LEU A 191 -4.69 -4.68 -15.25
CA LEU A 191 -4.14 -5.28 -14.04
C LEU A 191 -2.62 -5.12 -13.98
N GLN A 192 -1.91 -5.36 -15.10
CA GLN A 192 -0.47 -5.14 -15.16
C GLN A 192 -0.10 -3.65 -15.10
N VAL A 193 -0.91 -2.74 -15.65
CA VAL A 193 -0.70 -1.29 -15.45
C VAL A 193 -0.83 -0.92 -13.98
N SER A 194 -1.85 -1.46 -13.28
CA SER A 194 -2.01 -1.27 -11.82
C SER A 194 -0.82 -1.83 -11.03
N LEU A 195 -0.33 -3.02 -11.40
CA LEU A 195 0.88 -3.65 -10.83
C LEU A 195 2.12 -2.77 -10.99
N TRP A 196 2.43 -2.36 -12.23
CA TRP A 196 3.65 -1.63 -12.55
C TRP A 196 3.58 -0.14 -12.18
N GLY A 197 2.40 0.42 -11.94
CA GLY A 197 2.24 1.76 -11.35
C GLY A 197 2.99 1.89 -10.01
N ASN A 198 3.13 0.78 -9.28
CA ASN A 198 3.89 0.71 -8.03
C ASN A 198 5.41 0.98 -8.21
N ARG A 199 5.94 0.97 -9.44
CA ARG A 199 7.33 1.41 -9.69
C ARG A 199 7.56 2.89 -9.42
N CYS A 200 6.51 3.72 -9.37
CA CYS A 200 6.59 5.16 -9.04
C CYS A 200 6.61 5.45 -7.52
N ASP A 201 6.87 4.43 -6.70
CA ASP A 201 6.92 4.54 -5.25
C ASP A 201 8.07 5.46 -4.80
N LEU A 202 7.73 6.42 -3.92
CA LEU A 202 8.67 7.39 -3.38
C LEU A 202 9.36 6.86 -2.12
N SER A 203 8.79 5.88 -1.41
CA SER A 203 9.39 5.31 -0.21
C SER A 203 10.74 4.65 -0.52
N ILE A 204 10.84 3.87 -1.61
CA ILE A 204 12.08 3.20 -2.05
C ILE A 204 13.20 4.18 -2.35
N SER A 205 12.84 5.30 -2.97
CA SER A 205 13.75 6.37 -3.35
C SER A 205 14.06 7.34 -2.19
N ALA A 206 13.61 7.01 -0.97
CA ALA A 206 13.66 7.85 0.22
C ALA A 206 13.00 9.23 0.01
N GLY A 207 12.01 9.31 -0.86
CA GLY A 207 11.27 10.51 -1.25
C GLY A 207 11.83 11.23 -2.48
N MET A 208 12.75 10.61 -3.26
CA MET A 208 13.27 11.20 -4.50
C MET A 208 12.29 10.99 -5.65
N GLU A 209 12.34 11.90 -6.63
CA GLU A 209 11.54 11.85 -7.86
C GLU A 209 11.58 10.46 -8.52
N ASN A 210 10.40 9.90 -8.75
CA ASN A 210 10.22 8.59 -9.38
C ASN A 210 8.89 8.58 -10.17
N SER A 211 8.86 9.28 -11.30
CA SER A 211 7.66 9.53 -12.10
C SER A 211 7.63 8.76 -13.43
N GLN A 212 6.43 8.33 -13.86
CA GLN A 212 6.23 7.62 -15.12
C GLN A 212 6.02 8.62 -16.27
N LYS A 213 6.95 8.62 -17.23
CA LYS A 213 6.93 9.55 -18.37
C LYS A 213 6.46 8.92 -19.69
N ALA A 214 6.70 7.62 -19.86
CA ALA A 214 6.32 6.88 -21.06
C ALA A 214 4.90 6.29 -20.92
N SER A 215 4.29 5.94 -22.05
CA SER A 215 3.01 5.24 -22.10
C SER A 215 3.10 3.90 -21.35
N PRO A 216 2.33 3.69 -20.26
CA PRO A 216 2.42 2.48 -19.45
C PRO A 216 2.00 1.23 -20.22
N ILE A 217 1.02 1.38 -21.12
CA ILE A 217 0.47 0.30 -21.95
C ILE A 217 1.52 -0.24 -22.91
N ASP A 218 2.32 0.64 -23.51
CA ASP A 218 3.31 0.26 -24.53
C ASP A 218 4.49 -0.49 -23.92
N SER A 219 4.81 -0.22 -22.64
CA SER A 219 5.89 -0.91 -21.92
C SER A 219 5.54 -2.31 -21.40
N LEU A 220 4.27 -2.74 -21.46
CA LEU A 220 3.86 -3.99 -20.79
C LEU A 220 4.53 -5.24 -21.36
N SER A 221 4.78 -5.29 -22.68
CA SER A 221 5.44 -6.44 -23.31
C SER A 221 6.83 -6.69 -22.75
N ASP A 222 7.56 -5.61 -22.49
CA ASP A 222 8.94 -5.64 -22.00
C ASP A 222 8.99 -5.96 -20.50
N LEU A 223 7.91 -5.65 -19.79
CA LEU A 223 7.79 -5.86 -18.35
C LEU A 223 7.29 -7.25 -17.98
N LYS A 224 6.61 -7.94 -18.90
CA LYS A 224 5.98 -9.25 -18.64
C LYS A 224 6.95 -10.30 -18.11
N SER A 225 8.18 -10.33 -18.59
CA SER A 225 9.22 -11.29 -18.16
C SER A 225 9.70 -11.05 -16.72
N PHE A 226 9.39 -9.91 -16.11
CA PHE A 226 9.74 -9.58 -14.73
C PHE A 226 8.62 -9.93 -13.73
N ILE A 227 7.50 -10.49 -14.19
CA ILE A 227 6.45 -11.03 -13.32
C ILE A 227 6.83 -12.47 -12.96
N LEU A 228 7.22 -12.69 -11.70
CA LEU A 228 7.77 -13.97 -11.22
C LEU A 228 6.70 -15.02 -10.92
N VAL A 229 5.52 -14.56 -10.50
CA VAL A 229 4.30 -15.34 -10.26
C VAL A 229 3.17 -14.55 -10.90
N ASP A 230 2.43 -15.17 -11.82
CA ASP A 230 1.37 -14.52 -12.60
C ASP A 230 0.06 -15.30 -12.53
N ASP A 231 -0.71 -15.02 -11.47
CA ASP A 231 -2.04 -15.62 -11.26
C ASP A 231 -3.17 -14.78 -11.89
N SER A 232 -2.88 -13.90 -12.85
CA SER A 232 -3.87 -12.99 -13.46
C SER A 232 -5.12 -13.72 -13.98
N ASN A 233 -4.96 -14.92 -14.53
CA ASN A 233 -6.08 -15.76 -15.00
C ASN A 233 -6.97 -16.23 -13.84
N MET A 234 -6.42 -16.48 -12.66
CA MET A 234 -7.19 -16.86 -11.47
C MET A 234 -7.98 -15.66 -10.96
N VAL A 235 -7.40 -14.46 -11.01
CA VAL A 235 -8.11 -13.21 -10.68
C VAL A 235 -9.29 -12.98 -11.64
N TRP A 236 -9.08 -13.14 -12.94
CA TRP A 236 -10.16 -13.08 -13.94
C TRP A 236 -11.27 -14.08 -13.62
N SER A 237 -10.89 -15.34 -13.37
CA SER A 237 -11.84 -16.41 -13.05
C SER A 237 -12.64 -16.13 -11.78
N ALA A 238 -12.02 -15.55 -10.75
CA ALA A 238 -12.70 -15.16 -9.52
C ALA A 238 -13.73 -14.04 -9.78
N LEU A 239 -13.37 -13.03 -10.57
CA LEU A 239 -14.26 -11.92 -10.94
C LEU A 239 -15.48 -12.38 -11.73
N THR A 240 -15.28 -13.23 -12.75
CA THR A 240 -16.39 -13.73 -13.59
C THR A 240 -17.26 -14.73 -12.84
N SER A 241 -16.67 -15.59 -12.00
CA SER A 241 -17.43 -16.56 -11.18
C SER A 241 -18.24 -15.90 -10.07
N ALA A 242 -17.86 -14.70 -9.62
CA ALA A 242 -18.60 -13.94 -8.63
C ALA A 242 -19.91 -13.33 -9.17
N GLN A 243 -20.09 -13.28 -10.49
CA GLN A 243 -21.29 -12.78 -11.11
C GLN A 243 -22.46 -13.73 -10.80
N ARG A 244 -23.45 -13.24 -10.03
CA ARG A 244 -24.60 -14.05 -9.60
C ARG A 244 -25.72 -13.98 -10.63
N PRO A 245 -26.37 -15.08 -11.02
CA PRO A 245 -27.57 -15.01 -11.86
C PRO A 245 -28.70 -14.34 -11.07
N GLY A 246 -29.23 -13.24 -11.59
CA GLY A 246 -30.42 -12.57 -11.07
C GLY A 246 -31.71 -13.33 -11.43
N GLU A 247 -32.79 -13.03 -10.71
CA GLU A 247 -34.12 -13.62 -10.95
C GLU A 247 -34.69 -13.30 -12.35
N ASP A 248 -34.21 -12.23 -12.98
CA ASP A 248 -34.54 -11.80 -14.35
C ASP A 248 -33.62 -12.40 -15.42
N GLY A 249 -32.71 -13.30 -15.05
CA GLY A 249 -31.71 -13.90 -15.93
C GLY A 249 -30.50 -13.01 -16.22
N LYS A 250 -30.42 -11.81 -15.63
CA LYS A 250 -29.25 -10.93 -15.76
C LYS A 250 -28.24 -11.20 -14.64
N THR A 251 -26.97 -11.29 -14.99
CA THR A 251 -25.90 -11.45 -14.00
C THR A 251 -25.67 -10.15 -13.23
N THR A 252 -25.74 -10.18 -11.90
CA THR A 252 -25.39 -9.03 -11.05
C THR A 252 -23.90 -9.09 -10.68
N PRO A 253 -23.11 -8.07 -11.05
CA PRO A 253 -21.69 -8.04 -10.71
C PRO A 253 -21.45 -7.86 -9.20
N GLY A 254 -20.29 -8.36 -8.75
CA GLY A 254 -19.90 -8.36 -7.34
C GLY A 254 -19.32 -7.04 -6.84
N ARG A 255 -18.76 -7.07 -5.63
CA ARG A 255 -18.01 -5.99 -4.98
C ARG A 255 -16.51 -6.28 -5.05
N VAL A 256 -15.73 -5.32 -5.54
CA VAL A 256 -14.26 -5.39 -5.55
C VAL A 256 -13.70 -4.40 -4.53
N ASP A 257 -12.86 -4.87 -3.63
CA ASP A 257 -12.16 -4.02 -2.67
C ASP A 257 -10.71 -3.84 -3.14
N ILE A 258 -10.18 -2.61 -3.07
CA ILE A 258 -8.79 -2.28 -3.42
C ILE A 258 -8.14 -1.66 -2.19
N VAL A 259 -7.20 -2.37 -1.57
CA VAL A 259 -6.35 -1.87 -0.49
C VAL A 259 -5.16 -1.14 -1.11
N LEU A 260 -5.21 0.18 -1.03
CA LEU A 260 -4.32 1.09 -1.74
C LEU A 260 -2.91 1.14 -1.14
N ASP A 261 -1.95 1.46 -2.00
CA ASP A 261 -0.56 1.78 -1.66
C ASP A 261 -0.33 3.27 -1.90
N ASN A 262 0.34 3.66 -3.00
CA ASN A 262 0.79 5.02 -3.24
C ASN A 262 -0.21 5.94 -3.97
N ALA A 263 -0.17 7.22 -3.63
CA ALA A 263 -0.78 8.31 -4.36
C ALA A 263 -0.02 8.62 -5.67
N GLY A 264 -0.38 9.71 -6.34
CA GLY A 264 0.24 10.08 -7.60
C GLY A 264 -0.17 9.15 -8.74
N PHE A 265 0.81 8.68 -9.51
CA PHE A 265 0.54 7.87 -10.70
C PHE A 265 -0.05 6.49 -10.37
N GLU A 266 0.38 5.83 -9.29
CA GLU A 266 -0.15 4.52 -8.90
C GLU A 266 -1.65 4.58 -8.58
N LEU A 267 -2.08 5.57 -7.79
CA LEU A 267 -3.51 5.75 -7.54
C LEU A 267 -4.29 5.94 -8.86
N VAL A 268 -3.75 6.67 -9.84
CA VAL A 268 -4.42 6.81 -11.15
C VAL A 268 -4.57 5.47 -11.85
N THR A 269 -3.58 4.58 -11.81
CA THR A 269 -3.68 3.25 -12.43
C THR A 269 -4.77 2.41 -11.77
N ASP A 270 -4.92 2.52 -10.45
CA ASP A 270 -5.97 1.85 -9.69
C ASP A 270 -7.37 2.40 -9.98
N LEU A 271 -7.51 3.72 -10.11
CA LEU A 271 -8.78 4.35 -10.52
C LEU A 271 -9.15 3.96 -11.97
N VAL A 272 -8.18 3.86 -12.88
CA VAL A 272 -8.41 3.38 -14.25
C VAL A 272 -8.86 1.92 -14.27
N LEU A 273 -8.22 1.05 -13.48
CA LEU A 273 -8.63 -0.35 -13.33
C LEU A 273 -10.06 -0.44 -12.76
N ALA A 274 -10.35 0.28 -11.68
CA ALA A 274 -11.68 0.34 -11.10
C ALA A 274 -12.74 0.84 -12.10
N ASN A 275 -12.38 1.81 -12.95
CA ASN A 275 -13.31 2.34 -13.95
C ASN A 275 -13.63 1.27 -14.98
N PHE A 276 -12.61 0.56 -15.44
CA PHE A 276 -12.78 -0.56 -16.36
C PHE A 276 -13.66 -1.64 -15.74
N LEU A 277 -13.41 -2.05 -14.49
CA LEU A 277 -14.21 -3.06 -13.80
C LEU A 277 -15.70 -2.69 -13.76
N VAL A 278 -16.01 -1.44 -13.44
CA VAL A 278 -17.40 -0.95 -13.42
C VAL A 278 -17.98 -0.87 -14.83
N SER A 279 -17.25 -0.26 -15.77
CA SER A 279 -17.75 -0.04 -17.15
C SER A 279 -18.01 -1.36 -17.86
N ALA A 280 -17.13 -2.34 -17.67
CA ALA A 280 -17.24 -3.69 -18.24
C ALA A 280 -18.29 -4.58 -17.55
N GLY A 281 -18.96 -4.10 -16.50
CA GLY A 281 -19.90 -4.93 -15.73
C GLY A 281 -19.23 -6.07 -14.95
N LEU A 282 -17.94 -5.94 -14.63
CA LEU A 282 -17.20 -6.90 -13.80
C LEU A 282 -17.34 -6.61 -12.30
N ALA A 283 -17.63 -5.35 -11.94
CA ALA A 283 -17.92 -4.93 -10.57
C ALA A 283 -19.11 -3.97 -10.54
N ARG A 284 -20.01 -4.15 -9.58
CA ARG A 284 -21.12 -3.24 -9.30
C ARG A 284 -20.69 -2.12 -8.37
N GLU A 285 -19.76 -2.43 -7.47
CA GLU A 285 -19.24 -1.53 -6.46
C GLU A 285 -17.73 -1.75 -6.33
N VAL A 286 -16.97 -0.66 -6.20
CA VAL A 286 -15.55 -0.69 -5.88
C VAL A 286 -15.30 0.07 -4.58
N ARG A 287 -14.71 -0.61 -3.58
CA ARG A 287 -14.33 0.00 -2.31
C ARG A 287 -12.83 0.21 -2.25
N PHE A 288 -12.40 1.44 -2.07
CA PHE A 288 -11.01 1.79 -1.88
C PHE A 288 -10.71 1.87 -0.39
N HIS A 289 -9.65 1.21 0.06
CA HIS A 289 -9.18 1.25 1.44
C HIS A 289 -7.83 1.97 1.49
N GLY A 290 -7.77 3.12 2.15
CA GLY A 290 -6.53 3.88 2.32
C GLY A 290 -6.14 4.11 3.76
N LYS A 291 -5.21 5.05 3.98
CA LYS A 291 -4.57 5.30 5.28
C LYS A 291 -5.24 6.48 5.99
N SER A 292 -5.44 6.36 7.31
CA SER A 292 -6.06 7.41 8.14
C SER A 292 -5.13 8.57 8.49
N ILE A 293 -3.81 8.40 8.30
CA ILE A 293 -2.79 9.41 8.55
C ILE A 293 -1.76 9.40 7.41
N PRO A 294 -0.95 10.47 7.23
CA PRO A 294 0.20 10.45 6.34
C PRO A 294 1.11 9.26 6.66
N TRP A 295 1.32 8.38 5.69
CA TRP A 295 1.90 7.06 5.93
C TRP A 295 2.88 6.70 4.81
N PHE A 296 4.00 6.07 5.17
CA PHE A 296 4.99 5.54 4.23
C PHE A 296 5.39 6.47 3.07
N VAL A 297 5.47 7.78 3.36
CA VAL A 297 5.71 8.87 2.41
C VAL A 297 4.56 9.05 1.40
N SER A 298 4.34 8.07 0.54
CA SER A 298 3.45 8.22 -0.61
C SER A 298 2.08 7.60 -0.45
N ASP A 299 1.76 6.94 0.66
CA ASP A 299 0.49 6.21 0.76
C ASP A 299 -0.75 7.11 0.66
N VAL A 300 -1.81 6.56 0.06
CA VAL A 300 -3.08 7.26 -0.18
C VAL A 300 -3.87 7.48 1.10
N THR A 301 -4.06 8.73 1.47
CA THR A 301 -5.07 9.17 2.44
C THR A 301 -6.38 9.58 1.74
N ALA A 302 -7.44 9.83 2.52
CA ALA A 302 -8.71 10.33 1.98
C ALA A 302 -8.53 11.63 1.20
N HIS A 303 -7.64 12.51 1.69
CA HIS A 303 -7.31 13.77 1.03
C HIS A 303 -6.71 13.53 -0.35
N ASP A 304 -5.73 12.62 -0.47
CA ASP A 304 -5.05 12.31 -1.74
C ASP A 304 -6.00 11.71 -2.78
N PHE A 305 -6.90 10.83 -2.34
CA PHE A 305 -7.94 10.23 -3.19
C PHE A 305 -8.84 11.32 -3.80
N GLN A 306 -9.40 12.18 -2.95
CA GLN A 306 -10.27 13.27 -3.39
C GLN A 306 -9.52 14.32 -4.21
N TRP A 307 -8.28 14.62 -3.84
CA TRP A 307 -7.43 15.55 -4.59
C TRP A 307 -7.15 15.03 -6.00
N THR A 308 -6.76 13.77 -6.16
CA THR A 308 -6.46 13.14 -7.46
C THR A 308 -7.66 13.18 -8.41
N ILE A 309 -8.86 12.85 -7.92
CA ILE A 309 -10.10 12.93 -8.71
C ILE A 309 -10.38 14.38 -9.13
N ARG A 310 -10.27 15.34 -8.20
CA ARG A 310 -10.49 16.77 -8.51
C ARG A 310 -9.51 17.30 -9.55
N GLN A 311 -8.22 16.96 -9.44
CA GLN A 311 -7.22 17.38 -10.42
C GLN A 311 -7.47 16.77 -11.79
N THR A 312 -7.85 15.49 -11.83
CA THR A 312 -8.17 14.80 -13.09
C THR A 312 -9.40 15.43 -13.76
N LEU A 313 -10.43 15.78 -12.98
CA LEU A 313 -11.62 16.48 -13.46
C LEU A 313 -11.31 17.88 -14.00
N ALA A 314 -10.48 18.64 -13.28
CA ALA A 314 -10.09 20.01 -13.63
C ALA A 314 -9.03 20.10 -14.75
N ALA A 315 -8.50 18.97 -15.21
CA ALA A 315 -7.45 18.94 -16.23
C ALA A 315 -7.92 19.55 -17.56
N ASN A 316 -7.08 20.40 -18.18
CA ASN A 316 -7.34 20.95 -19.51
C ASN A 316 -6.98 19.97 -20.65
N HIS A 317 -7.31 18.68 -20.45
CA HIS A 317 -7.14 17.63 -21.44
C HIS A 317 -8.43 16.80 -21.51
N LYS A 318 -8.99 16.69 -22.72
CA LYS A 318 -10.33 16.12 -22.96
C LYS A 318 -10.58 14.79 -22.24
N TRP A 319 -9.65 13.84 -22.37
CA TRP A 319 -9.86 12.49 -21.82
C TRP A 319 -9.57 12.37 -20.34
N MET A 320 -8.70 13.23 -19.80
CA MET A 320 -8.49 13.30 -18.35
C MET A 320 -9.73 13.89 -17.68
N SER A 321 -10.17 15.06 -18.12
CA SER A 321 -11.37 15.71 -17.57
C SER A 321 -12.60 14.80 -17.65
N LYS A 322 -12.81 14.13 -18.80
CA LYS A 322 -13.91 13.15 -18.94
C LYS A 322 -13.80 11.98 -17.97
N SER A 323 -12.60 11.45 -17.72
CA SER A 323 -12.40 10.38 -16.73
C SER A 323 -12.64 10.90 -15.31
N GLY A 324 -12.17 12.10 -14.98
CA GLY A 324 -12.43 12.72 -13.67
C GLY A 324 -13.91 13.00 -13.41
N VAL A 325 -14.67 13.42 -14.42
CA VAL A 325 -16.15 13.54 -14.34
C VAL A 325 -16.80 12.19 -14.06
N GLN A 326 -16.37 11.13 -14.75
CA GLN A 326 -16.89 9.78 -14.54
C GLN A 326 -16.60 9.27 -13.13
N TRP A 327 -15.35 9.42 -12.66
CA TRP A 327 -14.94 9.00 -11.32
C TRP A 327 -15.69 9.75 -10.22
N GLN A 328 -15.88 11.06 -10.39
CA GLN A 328 -16.68 11.85 -9.46
C GLN A 328 -18.16 11.41 -9.43
N SER A 329 -18.72 11.01 -10.58
CA SER A 329 -20.08 10.43 -10.65
C SER A 329 -20.15 9.11 -9.91
N TYR A 330 -19.18 8.19 -10.09
CA TYR A 330 -19.15 6.93 -9.35
C TYR A 330 -19.08 7.13 -7.84
N VAL A 331 -18.29 8.09 -7.36
CA VAL A 331 -18.22 8.42 -5.93
C VAL A 331 -19.57 8.98 -5.43
N ARG A 332 -20.19 9.87 -6.20
CA ARG A 332 -21.48 10.49 -5.83
C ARG A 332 -22.63 9.48 -5.80
N GLU A 333 -22.60 8.51 -6.69
CA GLU A 333 -23.63 7.47 -6.86
C GLU A 333 -23.41 6.26 -5.93
N GLY A 334 -22.31 6.24 -5.16
CA GLY A 334 -21.96 5.12 -4.28
C GLY A 334 -21.46 3.87 -5.01
N VAL A 335 -21.21 3.97 -6.32
CA VAL A 335 -20.54 2.93 -7.11
C VAL A 335 -19.08 2.78 -6.65
N TRP A 336 -18.44 3.91 -6.35
CA TRP A 336 -17.14 3.97 -5.69
C TRP A 336 -17.30 4.53 -4.28
N SER A 337 -16.55 3.97 -3.33
CA SER A 337 -16.45 4.54 -1.99
C SER A 337 -15.03 4.43 -1.46
N TYR A 338 -14.58 5.47 -0.75
CA TYR A 338 -13.32 5.47 -0.03
C TYR A 338 -13.60 5.17 1.45
N HIS A 339 -12.82 4.26 2.02
CA HIS A 339 -12.85 3.88 3.42
C HIS A 339 -11.43 3.97 3.95
N ASP A 340 -11.28 4.49 5.15
CA ASP A 340 -10.09 4.31 5.96
C ASP A 340 -10.46 3.57 7.24
N HIS A 341 -9.44 3.04 7.90
CA HIS A 341 -9.61 2.32 9.15
C HIS A 341 -8.26 2.35 9.88
N PRO A 342 -8.21 2.62 11.20
CA PRO A 342 -6.95 2.73 11.94
C PRO A 342 -6.02 1.53 11.74
N PHE A 343 -6.58 0.33 11.61
CA PHE A 343 -5.84 -0.92 11.37
C PHE A 343 -4.85 -0.84 10.18
N TRP A 344 -5.18 -0.12 9.10
CA TRP A 344 -4.29 0.02 7.95
C TRP A 344 -2.99 0.75 8.30
N THR A 345 -3.04 1.65 9.28
CA THR A 345 -1.91 2.42 9.82
C THR A 345 -1.40 1.88 11.17
N MET A 346 -1.88 0.71 11.62
CA MET A 346 -1.33 0.00 12.77
C MET A 346 -0.17 -0.93 12.36
N PRO A 347 0.71 -1.37 13.27
CA PRO A 347 1.83 -2.26 12.96
C PRO A 347 1.46 -3.75 12.92
N HIS A 348 0.16 -4.07 12.97
CA HIS A 348 -0.34 -5.44 12.98
C HIS A 348 -0.08 -6.14 11.64
N GLU A 349 0.20 -7.44 11.72
CA GLU A 349 0.17 -8.34 10.58
C GLU A 349 -1.30 -8.61 10.21
N TYR A 350 -1.61 -8.87 8.94
CA TYR A 350 -3.02 -9.04 8.55
C TYR A 350 -3.67 -10.30 9.11
N CYS A 351 -2.89 -11.33 9.44
CA CYS A 351 -3.40 -12.51 10.15
C CYS A 351 -4.00 -12.18 11.53
N ASP A 352 -3.68 -11.01 12.10
CA ASP A 352 -4.23 -10.57 13.38
C ASP A 352 -5.56 -9.81 13.23
N MET A 353 -5.97 -9.43 12.00
CA MET A 353 -7.12 -8.55 11.75
C MET A 353 -8.43 -9.11 12.32
N ALA A 354 -8.66 -10.42 12.23
CA ALA A 354 -9.88 -11.03 12.77
C ALA A 354 -10.02 -10.87 14.30
N GLY A 355 -8.90 -10.73 15.02
CA GLY A 355 -8.88 -10.50 16.46
C GLY A 355 -8.82 -9.02 16.84
N ASP A 356 -7.97 -8.24 16.15
CA ASP A 356 -7.65 -6.85 16.50
C ASP A 356 -8.53 -5.80 15.79
N ALA A 357 -9.20 -6.17 14.69
CA ALA A 357 -10.16 -5.33 13.95
C ALA A 357 -11.28 -6.18 13.31
N PRO A 358 -12.10 -6.87 14.13
CA PRO A 358 -13.10 -7.82 13.66
C PRO A 358 -14.16 -7.20 12.75
N ASP A 359 -14.48 -5.92 12.94
CA ASP A 359 -15.39 -5.13 12.12
C ASP A 359 -14.84 -4.87 10.70
N LEU A 360 -13.54 -4.55 10.59
CA LEU A 360 -12.87 -4.46 9.30
C LEU A 360 -12.79 -5.83 8.62
N TYR A 361 -12.45 -6.89 9.36
CA TYR A 361 -12.41 -8.24 8.80
C TYR A 361 -13.77 -8.66 8.25
N ALA A 362 -14.86 -8.44 9.02
CA ALA A 362 -16.22 -8.70 8.58
C ALA A 362 -16.63 -7.85 7.37
N THR A 363 -16.16 -6.60 7.30
CA THR A 363 -16.35 -5.75 6.12
C THR A 363 -15.71 -6.40 4.90
N LEU A 364 -14.44 -6.83 4.99
CA LEU A 364 -13.71 -7.49 3.89
C LEU A 364 -14.32 -8.83 3.47
N GLN A 365 -14.95 -9.57 4.39
CA GLN A 365 -15.65 -10.82 4.05
C GLN A 365 -16.82 -10.64 3.07
N GLY A 366 -17.34 -9.43 2.95
CA GLY A 366 -18.38 -9.10 1.96
C GLY A 366 -17.84 -8.86 0.54
N ALA A 367 -16.53 -8.92 0.32
CA ALA A 367 -15.92 -8.69 -0.98
C ALA A 367 -15.99 -9.96 -1.84
N ASP A 368 -16.15 -9.80 -3.15
CA ASP A 368 -16.02 -10.91 -4.09
C ASP A 368 -14.56 -11.05 -4.59
N LEU A 369 -13.79 -9.96 -4.55
CA LEU A 369 -12.33 -9.93 -4.74
C LEU A 369 -11.72 -8.77 -3.95
N ILE A 370 -10.56 -9.01 -3.32
CA ILE A 370 -9.73 -7.97 -2.69
C ILE A 370 -8.39 -7.85 -3.41
N LEU A 371 -8.06 -6.67 -3.93
CA LEU A 371 -6.76 -6.36 -4.51
C LEU A 371 -5.90 -5.62 -3.48
N PHE A 372 -4.78 -6.21 -3.08
CA PHE A 372 -3.79 -5.59 -2.21
C PHE A 372 -2.65 -5.02 -3.05
N LYS A 373 -2.49 -3.69 -3.04
CA LYS A 373 -1.45 -3.02 -3.81
C LYS A 373 -0.13 -2.95 -3.05
N GLY A 374 0.99 -3.20 -3.74
CA GLY A 374 2.31 -2.79 -3.27
C GLY A 374 2.97 -3.64 -2.18
N ASP A 375 4.17 -3.22 -1.82
CA ASP A 375 5.11 -4.01 -1.02
C ASP A 375 4.74 -4.07 0.47
N LEU A 376 4.29 -2.96 1.06
CA LEU A 376 3.88 -2.94 2.47
C LEU A 376 2.68 -3.85 2.73
N ASN A 377 1.68 -3.84 1.84
CA ASN A 377 0.53 -4.73 1.95
C ASN A 377 0.97 -6.20 1.83
N TYR A 378 1.91 -6.54 0.92
CA TYR A 378 2.45 -7.89 0.83
C TYR A 378 3.21 -8.33 2.08
N ARG A 379 4.02 -7.42 2.65
CA ARG A 379 4.72 -7.65 3.92
C ARG A 379 3.73 -7.89 5.06
N LYS A 380 2.65 -7.11 5.16
CA LYS A 380 1.59 -7.33 6.16
C LYS A 380 0.79 -8.61 5.93
N LEU A 381 0.53 -8.99 4.68
CA LEU A 381 -0.11 -10.27 4.31
C LEU A 381 0.73 -11.48 4.77
N THR A 382 2.05 -11.40 4.60
CA THR A 382 2.99 -12.50 4.89
C THR A 382 3.66 -12.40 6.27
N GLY A 383 3.31 -11.37 7.04
CA GLY A 383 3.83 -11.09 8.39
C GLY A 383 5.28 -10.57 8.44
N ASP A 384 5.87 -10.18 7.31
CA ASP A 384 7.25 -9.68 7.20
C ASP A 384 8.27 -10.67 7.80
N ARG A 385 8.14 -11.96 7.43
CA ARG A 385 8.91 -13.08 8.02
C ARG A 385 9.96 -13.66 7.07
N GLU A 386 10.93 -14.36 7.61
CA GLU A 386 11.96 -15.09 6.85
C GLU A 386 11.42 -16.41 6.25
N TRP A 387 10.38 -16.32 5.42
CA TRP A 387 9.82 -17.49 4.73
C TRP A 387 10.78 -18.04 3.68
N ASP A 388 10.84 -19.37 3.58
CA ASP A 388 11.43 -20.03 2.41
C ASP A 388 10.63 -19.69 1.14
N HIS A 389 11.33 -19.47 0.03
CA HIS A 389 10.73 -18.99 -1.22
C HIS A 389 9.67 -19.90 -1.80
N MET A 390 9.72 -21.21 -1.51
CA MET A 390 8.76 -22.20 -2.01
C MET A 390 7.51 -22.34 -1.13
N VAL A 391 7.46 -21.68 0.03
CA VAL A 391 6.29 -21.74 0.91
C VAL A 391 5.06 -21.28 0.12
N PRO A 392 3.95 -22.04 0.10
CA PRO A 392 2.75 -21.61 -0.59
C PRO A 392 2.20 -20.31 -0.02
N PHE A 393 1.66 -19.44 -0.89
CA PHE A 393 1.12 -18.13 -0.47
C PHE A 393 0.05 -18.29 0.62
N ASP A 394 -0.88 -19.22 0.46
CA ASP A 394 -1.92 -19.53 1.45
C ASP A 394 -1.36 -19.84 2.85
N ARG A 395 -0.22 -20.53 2.92
CA ARG A 395 0.45 -20.81 4.21
C ARG A 395 1.04 -19.53 4.80
N ALA A 396 1.65 -18.68 3.98
CA ALA A 396 2.25 -17.42 4.42
C ALA A 396 1.19 -16.41 4.90
N LEU A 397 -0.05 -16.48 4.38
CA LEU A 397 -1.18 -15.68 4.85
C LEU A 397 -1.62 -16.01 6.28
N ARG A 398 -1.21 -17.17 6.82
CA ARG A 398 -1.43 -17.56 8.23
C ARG A 398 -2.89 -17.45 8.67
N GLY A 399 -3.81 -17.85 7.80
CA GLY A 399 -5.25 -17.85 8.06
C GLY A 399 -5.97 -16.53 7.71
N PHE A 400 -5.25 -15.51 7.22
CA PHE A 400 -5.88 -14.33 6.64
C PHE A 400 -6.47 -14.67 5.28
N GLY A 401 -7.79 -14.82 5.22
CA GLY A 401 -8.51 -15.09 3.97
C GLY A 401 -9.98 -14.68 4.09
N PRO A 402 -10.28 -13.38 4.29
CA PRO A 402 -11.66 -12.92 4.44
C PRO A 402 -12.50 -13.16 3.18
N ALA A 403 -11.89 -13.05 2.00
CA ALA A 403 -12.48 -13.26 0.68
C ALA A 403 -11.36 -13.67 -0.30
N PRO A 404 -11.69 -14.05 -1.55
CA PRO A 404 -10.67 -14.18 -2.60
C PRO A 404 -9.84 -12.90 -2.68
N LEU A 405 -8.52 -13.04 -2.69
CA LEU A 405 -7.59 -11.92 -2.66
C LEU A 405 -6.45 -12.11 -3.65
N CYS A 406 -5.93 -10.99 -4.14
CA CYS A 406 -4.75 -10.95 -4.97
C CYS A 406 -3.82 -9.85 -4.48
N SER A 407 -2.53 -10.15 -4.36
CA SER A 407 -1.52 -9.12 -4.18
C SER A 407 -0.90 -8.72 -5.52
N LEU A 408 -0.90 -7.42 -5.80
CA LEU A 408 -0.25 -6.80 -6.95
C LEU A 408 0.96 -6.03 -6.45
N ARG A 409 2.13 -6.67 -6.50
CA ARG A 409 3.32 -6.20 -5.78
C ARG A 409 4.54 -6.13 -6.67
N THR A 410 5.24 -4.99 -6.66
CA THR A 410 6.65 -4.93 -7.08
C THR A 410 7.54 -5.19 -5.88
N LEU A 411 8.62 -5.97 -6.06
CA LEU A 411 9.41 -6.48 -4.94
C LEU A 411 10.36 -5.40 -4.40
N LYS A 412 10.15 -4.99 -3.15
CA LYS A 412 10.96 -3.97 -2.46
C LYS A 412 11.38 -4.37 -1.03
N ALA A 413 11.33 -5.66 -0.72
CA ALA A 413 11.66 -6.22 0.58
C ALA A 413 12.15 -7.67 0.47
N ASN A 414 13.01 -8.10 1.40
CA ASN A 414 13.57 -9.46 1.46
C ASN A 414 12.54 -10.52 1.91
N ILE A 415 11.37 -10.54 1.29
CA ILE A 415 10.32 -11.52 1.48
C ILE A 415 9.70 -11.82 0.12
N GLN A 416 9.64 -13.09 -0.27
CA GLN A 416 8.89 -13.57 -1.42
C GLN A 416 8.59 -15.06 -1.21
N VAL A 417 7.33 -15.46 -1.41
CA VAL A 417 6.88 -16.85 -1.26
C VAL A 417 6.19 -17.35 -2.54
N GLY A 418 5.89 -18.65 -2.63
CA GLY A 418 5.20 -19.25 -3.76
C GLY A 418 6.00 -19.27 -5.06
N LEU A 419 7.33 -19.23 -4.99
CA LEU A 419 8.20 -19.42 -6.14
C LEU A 419 8.35 -20.92 -6.47
N GLN A 420 8.69 -21.20 -7.73
CA GLN A 420 9.06 -22.55 -8.14
C GLN A 420 10.41 -22.97 -7.54
N PRO A 421 10.64 -24.27 -7.30
CA PRO A 421 11.92 -24.76 -6.81
C PRO A 421 13.11 -24.26 -7.66
N GLY A 422 14.12 -23.68 -7.02
CA GLY A 422 15.31 -23.15 -7.68
C GLY A 422 15.16 -21.75 -8.29
N GLN A 423 13.94 -21.19 -8.36
CA GLN A 423 13.72 -19.88 -8.98
C GLN A 423 14.38 -18.75 -8.19
N GLY A 424 14.24 -18.74 -6.86
CA GLY A 424 14.83 -17.73 -5.99
C GLY A 424 16.37 -17.78 -5.98
N GLU A 425 16.95 -18.97 -5.97
CA GLU A 425 18.40 -19.20 -6.01
C GLU A 425 19.01 -18.75 -7.34
N ASN A 426 18.32 -19.02 -8.45
CA ASN A 426 18.72 -18.56 -9.77
C ASN A 426 18.68 -17.03 -9.85
N LEU A 427 17.63 -16.39 -9.32
CA LEU A 427 17.52 -14.93 -9.27
C LEU A 427 18.61 -14.32 -8.39
N ASN A 428 18.89 -14.89 -7.21
CA ASN A 428 19.99 -14.44 -6.33
C ASN A 428 21.35 -14.46 -7.05
N THR A 429 21.57 -15.43 -7.94
CA THR A 429 22.81 -15.55 -8.71
C THR A 429 22.89 -14.50 -9.83
N GLN A 430 21.77 -14.21 -10.50
CA GLN A 430 21.72 -13.30 -11.64
C GLN A 430 21.64 -11.82 -11.23
N ASP A 431 20.88 -11.53 -10.17
CA ASP A 431 20.61 -10.18 -9.69
C ASP A 431 20.41 -10.25 -8.16
N PRO A 432 21.47 -10.08 -7.35
CA PRO A 432 21.37 -10.12 -5.88
C PRO A 432 20.37 -9.12 -5.27
N SER A 433 19.93 -8.12 -6.05
CA SER A 433 18.97 -7.09 -5.63
C SER A 433 17.54 -7.35 -6.10
N TRP A 434 17.25 -8.52 -6.66
CA TRP A 434 15.96 -8.83 -7.31
C TRP A 434 14.74 -8.62 -6.39
N MET A 435 14.87 -8.88 -5.09
CA MET A 435 13.80 -8.70 -4.09
C MET A 435 13.60 -7.25 -3.63
N THR A 436 14.56 -6.37 -3.87
CA THR A 436 14.62 -5.05 -3.21
C THR A 436 14.73 -3.89 -4.18
N SER A 437 14.80 -4.15 -5.48
CA SER A 437 15.02 -3.15 -6.53
C SER A 437 13.74 -2.57 -7.14
N GLY A 438 12.56 -3.17 -6.88
CA GLY A 438 11.31 -2.85 -7.60
C GLY A 438 11.30 -3.29 -9.07
N LYS A 439 12.33 -4.03 -9.51
CA LYS A 439 12.45 -4.52 -10.88
C LYS A 439 11.50 -5.67 -11.18
N TYR A 440 11.33 -6.58 -10.23
CA TYR A 440 10.47 -7.76 -10.35
C TYR A 440 9.12 -7.53 -9.69
N ALA A 441 8.12 -8.30 -10.09
CA ALA A 441 6.77 -8.22 -9.57
C ALA A 441 6.09 -9.58 -9.44
N VAL A 442 4.98 -9.61 -8.71
CA VAL A 442 4.06 -10.75 -8.63
C VAL A 442 2.61 -10.30 -8.72
N VAL A 443 1.81 -11.11 -9.39
CA VAL A 443 0.35 -11.16 -9.29
C VAL A 443 0.06 -12.48 -8.59
N GLN A 444 -0.18 -12.44 -7.28
CA GLN A 444 -0.27 -13.64 -6.47
C GLN A 444 -1.65 -13.75 -5.82
N PHE A 445 -2.39 -14.80 -6.17
CA PHE A 445 -3.78 -15.00 -5.81
C PHE A 445 -3.94 -16.07 -4.72
N SER A 446 -4.92 -15.87 -3.85
CA SER A 446 -5.38 -16.83 -2.85
C SER A 446 -6.89 -16.76 -2.72
N SER A 447 -7.54 -17.89 -2.49
CA SER A 447 -8.97 -17.95 -2.23
C SER A 447 -9.25 -18.84 -1.02
N PRO A 448 -10.08 -18.40 -0.06
CA PRO A 448 -10.43 -19.24 1.08
C PRO A 448 -11.12 -20.51 0.61
N HIS A 449 -10.73 -21.65 1.17
CA HIS A 449 -11.42 -22.91 0.92
C HIS A 449 -12.86 -22.79 1.41
N ARG A 450 -13.84 -22.83 0.49
CA ARG A 450 -15.23 -23.04 0.86
C ARG A 450 -15.34 -24.49 1.33
N GLU A 451 -15.51 -24.71 2.63
CA GLU A 451 -15.99 -26.00 3.12
C GLU A 451 -17.31 -26.28 2.40
N GLN A 452 -17.33 -27.32 1.56
CA GLN A 452 -18.53 -27.81 0.87
C GLN A 452 -19.39 -28.63 1.81
#